data_AF-A0A1R4LHL1-F1
#
_entry.id   AF-A0A1R4LHL1-F1
#
_cell.length_a   1.000
_cell.length_b   1.000
_cell.length_c   1.000
_cell.angle_alpha   90.00
_cell.angle_beta   90.00
_cell.angle_gamma   90.00
#
_symmetry.space_group_name_H-M   'P 1'
#
loop_
_entity.id
_entity.type
_entity.pdbx_description
1 polymer ?
#
loop_
_entity_poly.entity_id
_entity_poly.type
_entity_poly.pdbx_seq_one_letter_code
_entity_poly.pdbx_strand_id
1 'polypeptide(L)'
;MESKNILEANDGLEESLNTLIEDIEVVINSDDKKNINDIEKFRMWLEVVKTFFQNGNSNFIIPSELTDWINNISKAKTDIAFLLRTPNNASQRNNINTHRIDFVNQVTALFKSVSLNMAAQGLSIECLNVSEQRLASQEYEKISDIAHKASESLSEIQKLIQQTQANYEKTCEDRDAIEKVRILLIDGNSDDLSTKDKVENLLTDSTKKSELITEAYSEVCLGNDGEPSIFNRLKDHEKKSDEILEKTENNLTSQEKILKDLRNFYVKIYGENVDDNITGGLDSDINDYIKKLDSFEKEQKNKYNTLNNQIESLIPGATNTGLASAYRELKEECNRPVMIFTILFFISIVILCFLASIFVVDKVDWSPLSITFVHTTTWTEMATTWLKRLPLILPILWLTVFVSKRRSEYQRLRFEYSHKESLAKSYNSYKQQIEELGEDNSELLKTLLEQTIIAIAFNASTTLDKKHSDGTIAEKIASKTLRGAS
;
A
#
# COMPACT_ATOMS: atom_id res chain seq x y z
N MET A 1 -35.99 59.31 76.62
CA MET A 1 -34.76 59.40 75.83
C MET A 1 -34.71 58.12 75.02
N GLU A 2 -35.03 58.18 73.73
CA GLU A 2 -35.04 56.98 72.88
C GLU A 2 -33.63 56.38 72.87
N SER A 3 -33.52 55.11 73.25
CA SER A 3 -32.28 54.37 73.21
C SER A 3 -31.92 54.13 71.75
N LYS A 4 -31.00 54.93 71.20
CA LYS A 4 -30.39 54.62 69.90
C LYS A 4 -29.40 53.47 70.07
N ASN A 5 -29.40 52.54 69.10
CA ASN A 5 -28.31 51.57 69.03
C ASN A 5 -26.98 52.28 68.71
N ILE A 6 -25.86 51.58 68.91
CA ILE A 6 -24.52 52.18 68.79
C ILE A 6 -24.22 52.62 67.35
N LEU A 7 -24.79 51.93 66.34
CA LEU A 7 -24.64 52.32 64.93
C LEU A 7 -25.44 53.58 64.56
N GLU A 8 -26.70 53.70 64.98
CA GLU A 8 -27.55 54.89 64.77
C GLU A 8 -27.06 56.14 65.51
N ALA A 9 -26.20 55.95 66.51
CA ALA A 9 -25.57 57.02 67.25
C ALA A 9 -24.22 57.46 66.64
N ASN A 10 -23.70 56.77 65.61
CA ASN A 10 -22.38 57.04 65.05
C ASN A 10 -22.31 56.83 63.52
N ASP A 11 -22.40 57.93 62.78
CA ASP A 11 -22.32 57.92 61.31
C ASP A 11 -20.97 57.37 60.82
N GLY A 12 -21.01 56.39 59.91
CA GLY A 12 -19.81 55.81 59.26
C GLY A 12 -19.14 54.66 60.03
N LEU A 13 -19.57 54.35 61.25
CA LEU A 13 -19.09 53.19 62.01
C LEU A 13 -19.54 51.88 61.37
N GLU A 14 -20.81 51.80 60.95
CA GLU A 14 -21.37 50.63 60.28
C GLU A 14 -20.65 50.33 58.97
N GLU A 15 -20.45 51.35 58.13
CA GLU A 15 -19.73 51.22 56.86
C GLU A 15 -18.29 50.74 57.10
N SER A 16 -17.58 51.35 58.06
CA SER A 16 -16.20 50.99 58.38
C SER A 16 -16.06 49.54 58.85
N LEU A 17 -17.00 49.07 59.69
CA LEU A 17 -17.02 47.70 60.19
C LEU A 17 -17.41 46.71 59.08
N ASN A 18 -18.37 47.04 58.23
CA ASN A 18 -18.77 46.20 57.10
C ASN A 18 -17.62 46.06 56.09
N THR A 19 -16.94 47.14 55.72
CA THR A 19 -15.77 47.04 54.83
C THR A 19 -14.67 46.16 55.44
N LEU A 20 -14.43 46.29 56.75
CA LEU A 20 -13.43 45.46 57.43
C LEU A 20 -13.78 43.96 57.39
N ILE A 21 -15.06 43.62 57.60
CA ILE A 21 -15.54 42.24 57.51
C ILE A 21 -15.43 41.71 56.07
N GLU A 22 -15.79 42.53 55.07
CA GLU A 22 -15.65 42.19 53.64
C GLU A 22 -14.18 41.94 53.24
N ASP A 23 -13.27 42.82 53.66
CA ASP A 23 -11.83 42.67 53.40
C ASP A 23 -11.28 41.37 54.02
N ILE A 24 -11.75 40.99 55.20
CA ILE A 24 -11.40 39.69 55.82
C ILE A 24 -11.93 38.52 55.01
N GLU A 25 -13.14 38.64 54.48
CA GLU A 25 -13.76 37.59 53.67
C GLU A 25 -12.99 37.38 52.35
N VAL A 26 -12.50 38.46 51.74
CA VAL A 26 -11.59 38.38 50.58
C VAL A 26 -10.30 37.64 50.95
N VAL A 27 -9.70 37.91 52.12
CA VAL A 27 -8.50 37.19 52.59
C VAL A 27 -8.79 35.70 52.80
N ILE A 28 -9.94 35.34 53.40
CA ILE A 28 -10.33 33.95 53.65
C ILE A 28 -10.50 33.16 52.35
N ASN A 29 -11.12 33.78 51.34
CA ASN A 29 -11.40 33.15 50.05
C ASN A 29 -10.17 33.12 49.10
N SER A 30 -9.04 33.71 49.51
CA SER A 30 -7.81 33.70 48.71
C SER A 30 -7.02 32.40 48.91
N ASP A 31 -6.50 31.81 47.83
CA ASP A 31 -5.66 30.59 47.87
C ASP A 31 -4.36 30.79 48.68
N ASP A 32 -3.85 32.02 48.69
CA ASP A 32 -2.67 32.44 49.43
C ASP A 32 -3.09 33.04 50.77
N LYS A 33 -3.87 32.28 51.59
CA LYS A 33 -4.22 32.65 52.98
C LYS A 33 -2.91 33.13 53.61
N LYS A 34 -2.71 34.45 53.77
CA LYS A 34 -1.39 35.08 54.05
C LYS A 34 -0.88 34.80 55.48
N ASN A 35 -1.05 33.58 55.96
CA ASN A 35 -0.71 33.03 57.25
C ASN A 35 -1.35 33.75 58.44
N ILE A 36 -2.40 34.57 58.31
CA ILE A 36 -3.10 35.06 59.50
C ILE A 36 -3.79 33.86 60.16
N ASN A 37 -3.11 33.26 61.12
CA ASN A 37 -3.67 32.22 61.98
C ASN A 37 -4.94 32.79 62.60
N ASP A 38 -6.00 31.99 62.61
CA ASP A 38 -7.28 32.34 63.20
C ASP A 38 -8.05 33.49 62.51
N ILE A 39 -7.80 33.77 61.22
CA ILE A 39 -8.56 34.79 60.47
C ILE A 39 -10.09 34.56 60.46
N GLU A 40 -10.53 33.30 60.42
CA GLU A 40 -11.93 32.91 60.52
C GLU A 40 -12.52 33.24 61.90
N LYS A 41 -11.73 33.09 62.97
CA LYS A 41 -12.12 33.48 64.34
C LYS A 41 -12.22 35.00 64.47
N PHE A 42 -11.34 35.76 63.82
CA PHE A 42 -11.44 37.22 63.80
C PHE A 42 -12.69 37.70 63.03
N ARG A 43 -13.06 37.02 61.93
CA ARG A 43 -14.34 37.26 61.25
C ARG A 43 -15.52 37.05 62.19
N MET A 44 -15.55 35.92 62.91
CA MET A 44 -16.57 35.64 63.92
C MET A 44 -16.63 36.73 65.00
N TRP A 45 -15.47 37.15 65.53
CA TRP A 45 -15.41 38.22 66.53
C TRP A 45 -15.98 39.54 66.03
N LEU A 46 -15.70 39.93 64.79
CA LEU A 46 -16.26 41.15 64.22
C LEU A 46 -17.75 41.05 63.95
N GLU A 47 -18.27 39.88 63.59
CA GLU A 47 -19.72 39.65 63.47
C GLU A 47 -20.43 39.72 64.82
N VAL A 48 -19.79 39.24 65.90
CA VAL A 48 -20.27 39.44 67.27
C VAL A 48 -20.27 40.92 67.63
N VAL A 49 -19.18 41.64 67.33
CA VAL A 49 -19.07 43.11 67.56
C VAL A 49 -20.16 43.86 66.79
N LYS A 50 -20.36 43.52 65.51
CA LYS A 50 -21.39 44.12 64.66
C LYS A 50 -22.79 43.92 65.25
N THR A 51 -23.07 42.71 65.69
CA THR A 51 -24.36 42.37 66.30
C THR A 51 -24.56 43.14 67.61
N PHE A 52 -23.53 43.28 68.43
CA PHE A 52 -23.59 44.14 69.62
C PHE A 52 -23.80 45.61 69.26
N PHE A 53 -23.16 46.14 68.21
CA PHE A 53 -23.39 47.53 67.81
C PHE A 53 -24.82 47.79 67.31
N GLN A 54 -25.46 46.78 66.70
CA GLN A 54 -26.86 46.84 66.25
C GLN A 54 -27.86 46.78 67.41
N ASN A 55 -27.56 46.05 68.47
CA ASN A 55 -28.51 45.76 69.55
C ASN A 55 -28.19 46.46 70.88
N GLY A 56 -26.95 46.91 71.06
CA GLY A 56 -26.45 47.52 72.28
C GLY A 56 -26.95 48.96 72.45
N ASN A 57 -27.25 49.33 73.68
CA ASN A 57 -27.70 50.67 74.03
C ASN A 57 -26.50 51.61 74.18
N SER A 58 -26.45 52.63 73.32
CA SER A 58 -25.35 53.60 73.26
C SER A 58 -25.17 54.41 74.55
N ASN A 59 -26.21 54.58 75.37
CA ASN A 59 -26.14 55.35 76.62
C ASN A 59 -25.27 54.70 77.70
N PHE A 60 -24.99 53.40 77.57
CA PHE A 60 -24.13 52.66 78.51
C PHE A 60 -22.66 52.63 78.05
N ILE A 61 -22.33 53.26 76.92
CA ILE A 61 -20.97 53.28 76.39
C ILE A 61 -20.27 54.57 76.78
N ILE A 62 -19.08 54.44 77.36
CA ILE A 62 -18.25 55.60 77.72
C ILE A 62 -17.67 56.20 76.43
N PRO A 63 -17.73 57.54 76.22
CA PRO A 63 -17.25 58.16 74.97
C PRO A 63 -15.79 57.86 74.61
N SER A 64 -14.91 57.71 75.62
CA SER A 64 -13.52 57.31 75.39
C SER A 64 -13.41 55.89 74.84
N GLU A 65 -14.23 54.95 75.33
CA GLU A 65 -14.24 53.56 74.84
C GLU A 65 -14.74 53.49 73.39
N LEU A 66 -15.78 54.25 73.05
CA LEU A 66 -16.26 54.35 71.67
C LEU A 66 -15.18 54.90 70.73
N THR A 67 -14.42 55.90 71.18
CA THR A 67 -13.30 56.45 70.42
C THR A 67 -12.21 55.41 70.20
N ASP A 68 -11.89 54.60 71.22
CA ASP A 68 -10.94 53.50 71.11
C ASP A 68 -11.42 52.41 70.14
N TRP A 69 -12.72 52.09 70.13
CA TRP A 69 -13.30 51.14 69.19
C TRP A 69 -13.17 51.60 67.75
N ILE A 70 -13.52 52.86 67.47
CA ILE A 70 -13.38 53.46 66.14
C ILE A 70 -11.91 53.42 65.69
N ASN A 71 -10.98 53.77 66.58
CA ASN A 71 -9.54 53.73 66.30
C ASN A 71 -9.05 52.31 65.99
N ASN A 72 -9.49 51.31 66.75
CA ASN A 72 -9.13 49.91 66.52
C ASN A 72 -9.67 49.43 65.15
N ILE A 73 -10.91 49.75 64.80
CA ILE A 73 -11.51 49.39 63.50
C ILE A 73 -10.75 50.05 62.35
N SER A 74 -10.45 51.34 62.46
CA SER A 74 -9.72 52.09 61.42
C SER A 74 -8.30 51.56 61.19
N LYS A 75 -7.57 51.24 62.27
CA LYS A 75 -6.25 50.63 62.18
C LYS A 75 -6.31 49.22 61.59
N ALA A 76 -7.23 48.38 62.06
CA ALA A 76 -7.43 47.04 61.52
C ALA A 76 -7.75 47.07 60.01
N LYS A 77 -8.60 48.01 59.57
CA LYS A 77 -8.91 48.24 58.15
C LYS A 77 -7.67 48.63 57.35
N THR A 78 -6.84 49.51 57.90
CA THR A 78 -5.59 49.92 57.25
C THR A 78 -4.62 48.74 57.10
N ASP A 79 -4.46 47.95 58.16
CA ASP A 79 -3.58 46.78 58.17
C ASP A 79 -4.04 45.72 57.17
N ILE A 80 -5.33 45.39 57.15
CA ILE A 80 -5.83 44.37 56.21
C ILE A 80 -5.79 44.84 54.75
N ALA A 81 -6.07 46.12 54.48
CA ALA A 81 -5.95 46.68 53.14
C ALA A 81 -4.50 46.65 52.64
N PHE A 82 -3.52 46.92 53.51
CA PHE A 82 -2.10 46.75 53.21
C PHE A 82 -1.77 45.30 52.87
N LEU A 83 -2.28 44.37 53.68
CA LEU A 83 -2.07 42.94 53.47
C LEU A 83 -2.69 42.47 52.15
N LEU A 84 -3.88 42.94 51.75
CA LEU A 84 -4.51 42.60 50.49
C LEU A 84 -3.69 43.08 49.28
N ARG A 85 -3.18 44.31 49.31
CA ARG A 85 -2.48 44.95 48.18
C ARG A 85 -1.03 44.49 48.02
N THR A 86 -0.40 44.01 49.09
CA THR A 86 1.03 43.71 49.09
C THR A 86 1.32 42.31 48.56
N PRO A 87 2.14 42.15 47.50
CA PRO A 87 2.53 40.84 46.98
C PRO A 87 3.44 40.10 47.97
N ASN A 88 3.21 38.80 48.12
CA ASN A 88 3.94 37.94 49.06
C ASN A 88 5.36 37.64 48.55
N ASN A 89 6.33 38.52 48.83
CA ASN A 89 7.72 38.38 48.43
C ASN A 89 8.70 38.52 49.61
N ALA A 90 9.94 38.02 49.44
CA ALA A 90 10.93 37.96 50.52
C ALA A 90 11.29 39.35 51.08
N SER A 91 11.29 40.39 50.25
CA SER A 91 11.62 41.76 50.64
C SER A 91 10.55 42.42 51.51
N GLN A 92 9.27 42.01 51.37
CA GLN A 92 8.15 42.57 52.13
C GLN A 92 7.74 41.72 53.34
N ARG A 93 8.38 40.57 53.56
CA ARG A 93 8.00 39.61 54.61
C ARG A 93 7.95 40.21 56.01
N ASN A 94 8.91 41.07 56.36
CA ASN A 94 8.93 41.74 57.67
C ASN A 94 7.74 42.70 57.82
N ASN A 95 7.47 43.52 56.80
CA ASN A 95 6.33 44.46 56.81
C ASN A 95 4.99 43.71 56.87
N ILE A 96 4.85 42.63 56.11
CA ILE A 96 3.67 41.75 56.14
C ILE A 96 3.47 41.19 57.56
N ASN A 97 4.53 40.69 58.20
CA ASN A 97 4.42 40.16 59.57
C ASN A 97 4.05 41.24 60.59
N THR A 98 4.60 42.44 60.48
CA THR A 98 4.22 43.58 61.34
C THR A 98 2.74 43.90 61.21
N HIS A 99 2.25 44.16 59.99
CA HIS A 99 0.84 44.47 59.77
C HIS A 99 -0.10 43.32 60.17
N ARG A 100 0.34 42.06 60.06
CA ARG A 100 -0.43 40.91 60.58
C ARG A 100 -0.56 40.94 62.10
N ILE A 101 0.54 41.19 62.81
CA ILE A 101 0.55 41.27 64.28
C ILE A 101 -0.29 42.47 64.73
N ASP A 102 -0.14 43.61 64.07
CA ASP A 102 -0.89 44.82 64.38
C ASP A 102 -2.39 44.61 64.18
N PHE A 103 -2.79 44.05 63.04
CA PHE A 103 -4.19 43.67 62.78
C PHE A 103 -4.76 42.78 63.89
N VAL A 104 -4.05 41.70 64.26
CA VAL A 104 -4.48 40.77 65.32
C VAL A 104 -4.65 41.51 66.65
N ASN A 105 -3.71 42.40 66.98
CA ASN A 105 -3.77 43.19 68.21
C ASN A 105 -4.97 44.15 68.20
N GLN A 106 -5.24 44.84 67.08
CA GLN A 106 -6.37 45.76 66.97
C GLN A 106 -7.72 45.02 67.13
N VAL A 107 -7.91 43.91 66.42
CA VAL A 107 -9.16 43.15 66.48
C VAL A 107 -9.34 42.50 67.85
N THR A 108 -8.27 42.00 68.47
CA THR A 108 -8.33 41.42 69.82
C THR A 108 -8.67 42.48 70.87
N ALA A 109 -8.06 43.67 70.79
CA ALA A 109 -8.34 44.77 71.70
C ALA A 109 -9.78 45.28 71.56
N LEU A 110 -10.27 45.39 70.31
CA LEU A 110 -11.66 45.71 70.01
C LEU A 110 -12.60 44.68 70.63
N PHE A 111 -12.43 43.39 70.29
CA PHE A 111 -13.31 42.34 70.78
C PHE A 111 -13.33 42.27 72.32
N LYS A 112 -12.16 42.37 72.97
CA LYS A 112 -12.07 42.36 74.43
C LYS A 112 -12.86 43.51 75.06
N SER A 113 -12.67 44.73 74.58
CA SER A 113 -13.34 45.92 75.14
C SER A 113 -14.85 45.93 74.87
N VAL A 114 -15.26 45.52 73.66
CA VAL A 114 -16.67 45.36 73.31
C VAL A 114 -17.32 44.24 74.12
N SER A 115 -16.64 43.11 74.34
CA SER A 115 -17.19 41.97 75.08
C SER A 115 -17.52 42.29 76.54
N LEU A 116 -16.74 43.17 77.17
CA LEU A 116 -17.02 43.66 78.53
C LEU A 116 -18.31 44.47 78.58
N ASN A 117 -18.50 45.37 77.61
CA ASN A 117 -19.71 46.18 77.48
C ASN A 117 -20.93 45.34 77.10
N MET A 118 -20.74 44.35 76.21
CA MET A 118 -21.75 43.37 75.85
C MET A 118 -22.21 42.54 77.06
N ALA A 119 -21.28 42.12 77.92
CA ALA A 119 -21.60 41.41 79.16
C ALA A 119 -22.31 42.32 80.17
N ALA A 120 -21.89 43.57 80.31
CA ALA A 120 -22.53 44.54 81.19
C ALA A 120 -24.00 44.82 80.80
N GLN A 121 -24.32 44.72 79.51
CA GLN A 121 -25.69 44.87 78.99
C GLN A 121 -26.46 43.55 78.90
N GLY A 122 -25.86 42.40 79.26
CA GLY A 122 -26.52 41.09 79.22
C GLY A 122 -26.73 40.51 77.80
N LEU A 123 -26.04 41.05 76.79
CA LEU A 123 -26.25 40.72 75.37
C LEU A 123 -25.30 39.65 74.83
N SER A 124 -24.42 39.08 75.65
CA SER A 124 -23.36 38.18 75.19
C SER A 124 -23.86 36.94 74.45
N ILE A 125 -24.86 36.24 75.01
CA ILE A 125 -25.41 35.01 74.43
C ILE A 125 -26.16 35.31 73.14
N GLU A 126 -26.96 36.38 73.13
CA GLU A 126 -27.73 36.80 71.96
C GLU A 126 -26.81 37.18 70.79
N CYS A 127 -25.78 37.98 71.05
CA CYS A 127 -24.84 38.41 70.01
C CYS A 127 -24.04 37.23 69.43
N LEU A 128 -23.65 36.26 70.26
CA LEU A 128 -23.01 35.02 69.80
C LEU A 128 -23.96 34.23 68.89
N ASN A 129 -25.17 33.90 69.35
CA ASN A 129 -26.12 33.09 68.59
C ASN A 129 -26.51 33.72 67.25
N VAL A 130 -26.80 35.03 67.24
CA VAL A 130 -27.19 35.75 66.02
C VAL A 130 -26.02 35.81 65.03
N SER A 131 -24.79 36.00 65.51
CA SER A 131 -23.61 35.98 64.65
C SER A 131 -23.38 34.59 64.03
N GLU A 132 -23.46 33.51 64.81
CA GLU A 132 -23.32 32.14 64.31
C GLU A 132 -24.39 31.79 63.27
N GLN A 133 -25.65 32.16 63.54
CA GLN A 133 -26.75 31.94 62.60
C GLN A 133 -26.54 32.70 61.27
N ARG A 134 -26.05 33.93 61.33
CA ARG A 134 -25.74 34.74 60.14
C ARG A 134 -24.64 34.09 59.30
N LEU A 135 -23.56 33.65 59.96
CA LEU A 135 -22.46 32.98 59.27
C LEU A 135 -22.90 31.67 58.60
N ALA A 136 -23.66 30.84 59.32
CA ALA A 136 -24.20 29.59 58.76
C ALA A 136 -25.12 29.84 57.57
N SER A 137 -25.94 30.90 57.61
CA SER A 137 -26.83 31.27 56.51
C SER A 137 -26.06 31.66 55.25
N GLN A 138 -24.99 32.46 55.40
CA GLN A 138 -24.13 32.87 54.27
C GLN A 138 -23.39 31.67 53.65
N GLU A 139 -22.93 30.71 54.46
CA GLU A 139 -22.31 29.49 53.94
C GLU A 139 -23.31 28.63 53.17
N TYR A 140 -24.54 28.51 53.68
CA TYR A 140 -25.61 27.78 52.99
C TYR A 140 -25.97 28.40 51.64
N GLU A 141 -26.07 29.72 51.54
CA GLU A 141 -26.32 30.43 50.28
C GLU A 141 -25.22 30.15 49.24
N LYS A 142 -23.95 30.18 49.65
CA LYS A 142 -22.82 29.83 48.77
C LYS A 142 -22.88 28.38 48.29
N ILE A 143 -23.18 27.45 49.18
CA ILE A 143 -23.33 26.02 48.84
C ILE A 143 -24.50 25.83 47.86
N SER A 144 -25.61 26.53 48.08
CA SER A 144 -26.78 26.47 47.21
C SER A 144 -26.48 27.02 45.81
N ASP A 145 -25.75 28.13 45.70
CA ASP A 145 -25.32 28.71 44.42
C ASP A 145 -24.38 27.74 43.66
N ILE A 146 -23.44 27.11 44.35
CA ILE A 146 -22.57 26.09 43.77
C ILE A 146 -23.39 24.89 43.27
N ALA A 147 -24.37 24.42 44.06
CA ALA A 147 -25.24 23.32 43.66
C ALA A 147 -26.08 23.65 42.42
N HIS A 148 -26.59 24.88 42.32
CA HIS A 148 -27.31 25.36 41.15
C HIS A 148 -26.41 25.36 39.91
N LYS A 149 -25.23 25.97 39.98
CA LYS A 149 -24.25 26.01 38.89
C LYS A 149 -23.83 24.61 38.44
N ALA A 150 -23.66 23.68 39.39
CA ALA A 150 -23.36 22.29 39.08
C ALA A 150 -24.51 21.60 38.32
N SER A 151 -25.76 21.86 38.71
CA SER A 151 -26.95 21.34 38.02
C SER A 151 -27.08 21.89 36.59
N GLU A 152 -26.84 23.18 36.38
CA GLU A 152 -26.85 23.79 35.05
C GLU A 152 -25.77 23.17 34.15
N SER A 153 -24.55 23.02 34.67
CA SER A 153 -23.45 22.39 33.95
C SER A 153 -23.77 20.94 33.56
N LEU A 154 -24.42 20.18 34.45
CA LEU A 154 -24.82 18.80 34.20
C LEU A 154 -25.89 18.71 33.09
N SER A 155 -26.85 19.64 33.08
CA SER A 155 -27.86 19.75 32.02
C SER A 155 -27.22 20.03 30.65
N GLU A 156 -26.23 20.91 30.59
CA GLU A 156 -25.50 21.22 29.36
C GLU A 156 -24.70 20.00 28.86
N ILE A 157 -24.02 19.28 29.75
CA ILE A 157 -23.31 18.03 29.43
C ILE A 157 -24.28 17.00 28.85
N GLN A 158 -25.47 16.82 29.44
CA GLN A 158 -26.48 15.89 28.93
C GLN A 158 -26.94 16.26 27.51
N LYS A 159 -27.12 17.56 27.24
CA LYS A 159 -27.48 18.04 25.90
C LYS A 159 -26.38 17.75 24.86
N LEU A 160 -25.11 17.96 25.23
CA LEU A 160 -23.96 17.65 24.37
C LEU A 160 -23.86 16.14 24.07
N ILE A 161 -24.13 15.29 25.05
CA ILE A 161 -24.16 13.83 24.88
C ILE A 161 -25.23 13.44 23.84
N GLN A 162 -26.45 13.97 23.94
CA GLN A 162 -27.52 13.70 22.98
C GLN A 162 -27.17 14.16 21.56
N GLN A 163 -26.59 15.35 21.42
CA GLN A 163 -26.14 15.86 20.11
C GLN A 163 -25.03 14.98 19.52
N THR A 164 -24.12 14.50 20.35
CA THR A 164 -23.02 13.60 19.92
C THR A 164 -23.56 12.27 19.41
N GLN A 165 -24.56 11.70 20.10
CA GLN A 165 -25.22 10.46 19.66
C GLN A 165 -25.91 10.63 18.31
N ALA A 166 -26.68 11.71 18.12
CA ALA A 166 -27.35 12.00 16.85
C ALA A 166 -26.36 12.20 15.68
N ASN A 167 -25.22 12.85 15.94
CA ASN A 167 -24.18 13.01 14.93
C ASN A 167 -23.47 11.68 14.58
N TYR A 168 -23.30 10.80 15.56
CA TYR A 168 -22.73 9.47 15.36
C TYR A 168 -23.63 8.60 14.46
N GLU A 169 -24.94 8.63 14.68
CA GLU A 169 -25.93 7.92 13.85
C GLU A 169 -25.86 8.39 12.39
N LYS A 170 -25.88 9.71 12.16
CA LYS A 170 -25.71 10.27 10.80
C LYS A 170 -24.41 9.87 10.14
N THR A 171 -23.31 9.87 10.89
CA THR A 171 -22.00 9.46 10.36
C THR A 171 -22.00 7.99 9.93
N CYS A 172 -22.73 7.12 10.64
CA CYS A 172 -22.90 5.72 10.25
C CYS A 172 -23.72 5.59 8.97
N GLU A 173 -24.82 6.35 8.84
CA GLU A 173 -25.64 6.39 7.63
C GLU A 173 -24.83 6.86 6.41
N ASP A 174 -24.08 7.96 6.56
CA ASP A 174 -23.21 8.49 5.51
C ASP A 174 -22.13 7.48 5.11
N ARG A 175 -21.51 6.80 6.09
CA ARG A 175 -20.52 5.75 5.83
C ARG A 175 -21.12 4.60 5.02
N ASP A 176 -22.30 4.14 5.39
CA ASP A 176 -22.97 3.04 4.68
C ASP A 176 -23.40 3.46 3.26
N ALA A 177 -23.76 4.73 3.06
CA ALA A 177 -24.01 5.29 1.73
C ALA A 177 -22.73 5.37 0.89
N ILE A 178 -21.61 5.82 1.47
CA ILE A 178 -20.30 5.85 0.81
C ILE A 178 -19.86 4.45 0.41
N GLU A 179 -20.05 3.45 1.28
CA GLU A 179 -19.64 2.07 0.98
C GLU A 179 -20.44 1.50 -0.19
N LYS A 180 -21.75 1.77 -0.26
CA LYS A 180 -22.58 1.41 -1.42
C LYS A 180 -22.06 2.03 -2.72
N VAL A 181 -21.69 3.32 -2.68
CA VAL A 181 -21.13 4.02 -3.85
C VAL A 181 -19.76 3.45 -4.24
N ARG A 182 -18.90 3.16 -3.24
CA ARG A 182 -17.58 2.55 -3.44
C ARG A 182 -17.69 1.19 -4.13
N ILE A 183 -18.61 0.34 -3.69
CA ILE A 183 -18.88 -0.95 -4.32
C ILE A 183 -19.32 -0.76 -5.78
N LEU A 184 -20.25 0.15 -6.06
CA LEU A 184 -20.75 0.37 -7.43
C LEU A 184 -19.69 0.94 -8.38
N LEU A 185 -18.83 1.84 -7.90
CA LEU A 185 -17.86 2.54 -8.73
C LEU A 185 -16.52 1.81 -8.85
N ILE A 186 -16.03 1.20 -7.77
CA ILE A 186 -14.63 0.76 -7.65
C ILE A 186 -14.51 -0.76 -7.52
N ASP A 187 -15.19 -1.36 -6.54
CA ASP A 187 -14.89 -2.76 -6.15
C ASP A 187 -15.74 -3.78 -6.92
N GLY A 188 -16.97 -3.43 -7.29
CA GLY A 188 -17.94 -4.35 -7.87
C GLY A 188 -18.52 -5.31 -6.84
N ASN A 189 -19.39 -6.21 -7.28
CA ASN A 189 -19.90 -7.31 -6.44
C ASN A 189 -19.74 -8.65 -7.18
N SER A 190 -20.20 -9.75 -6.58
CA SER A 190 -20.08 -11.09 -7.18
C SER A 190 -20.83 -11.24 -8.51
N ASP A 191 -21.87 -10.44 -8.71
CA ASP A 191 -22.85 -10.61 -9.79
C ASP A 191 -22.70 -9.55 -10.88
N ASP A 192 -22.09 -8.39 -10.57
CA ASP A 192 -21.89 -7.27 -11.48
C ASP A 192 -20.53 -6.58 -11.28
N LEU A 193 -19.86 -6.32 -12.40
CA LEU A 193 -18.57 -5.63 -12.46
C LEU A 193 -18.72 -4.17 -12.04
N SER A 194 -17.67 -3.63 -11.40
CA SER A 194 -17.64 -2.22 -11.04
C SER A 194 -17.69 -1.33 -12.28
N THR A 195 -18.12 -0.07 -12.11
CA THR A 195 -18.08 0.90 -13.21
C THR A 195 -16.66 1.08 -13.74
N LYS A 196 -15.66 1.07 -12.86
CA LYS A 196 -14.25 1.07 -13.22
C LYS A 196 -13.89 -0.11 -14.14
N ASP A 197 -14.25 -1.33 -13.75
CA ASP A 197 -13.92 -2.53 -14.54
C ASP A 197 -14.64 -2.52 -15.89
N LYS A 198 -15.89 -2.05 -15.93
CA LYS A 198 -16.64 -1.88 -17.19
C LYS A 198 -15.93 -0.90 -18.14
N VAL A 199 -15.42 0.21 -17.62
CA VAL A 199 -14.66 1.20 -18.41
C VAL A 199 -13.31 0.62 -18.85
N GLU A 200 -12.60 -0.12 -17.99
CA GLU A 200 -11.32 -0.74 -18.31
C GLU A 200 -11.45 -1.83 -19.39
N ASN A 201 -12.52 -2.64 -19.31
CA ASN A 201 -12.86 -3.60 -20.36
C ASN A 201 -13.20 -2.91 -21.68
N LEU A 202 -14.02 -1.85 -21.65
CA LEU A 202 -14.34 -1.06 -22.85
C LEU A 202 -13.09 -0.43 -23.46
N LEU A 203 -12.18 0.09 -22.64
CA LEU A 203 -10.91 0.65 -23.10
C LEU A 203 -10.07 -0.42 -23.78
N THR A 204 -9.91 -1.58 -23.13
CA THR A 204 -9.14 -2.71 -23.66
C THR A 204 -9.70 -3.21 -24.99
N ASP A 205 -11.03 -3.36 -25.09
CA ASP A 205 -11.70 -3.76 -26.32
C ASP A 205 -11.57 -2.71 -27.42
N SER A 206 -11.65 -1.42 -27.06
CA SER A 206 -11.45 -0.31 -27.99
C SER A 206 -10.01 -0.28 -28.52
N THR A 207 -9.01 -0.47 -27.66
CA THR A 207 -7.59 -0.53 -28.04
C THR A 207 -7.33 -1.71 -28.97
N LYS A 208 -7.82 -2.91 -28.64
CA LYS A 208 -7.70 -4.09 -29.53
C LYS A 208 -8.33 -3.85 -30.90
N LYS A 209 -9.53 -3.26 -30.94
CA LYS A 209 -10.19 -2.92 -32.21
C LYS A 209 -9.40 -1.87 -32.99
N SER A 210 -8.84 -0.87 -32.32
CA SER A 210 -7.99 0.15 -32.95
C SER A 210 -6.71 -0.44 -33.54
N GLU A 211 -6.08 -1.38 -32.85
CA GLU A 211 -4.91 -2.13 -33.33
C GLU A 211 -5.27 -2.93 -34.58
N LEU A 212 -6.37 -3.69 -34.56
CA LEU A 212 -6.86 -4.44 -35.73
C LEU A 212 -7.17 -3.52 -36.92
N ILE A 213 -7.75 -2.33 -36.67
CA ILE A 213 -7.99 -1.34 -37.73
C ILE A 213 -6.67 -0.82 -38.30
N THR A 214 -5.68 -0.60 -37.46
CA THR A 214 -4.36 -0.11 -37.89
C THR A 214 -3.62 -1.17 -38.71
N GLU A 215 -3.69 -2.44 -38.29
CA GLU A 215 -3.13 -3.57 -39.03
C GLU A 215 -3.82 -3.77 -40.38
N ALA A 216 -5.16 -3.76 -40.42
CA ALA A 216 -5.91 -3.82 -41.67
C ALA A 216 -5.58 -2.62 -42.58
N TYR A 217 -5.44 -1.43 -42.01
CA TYR A 217 -5.07 -0.23 -42.76
C TYR A 217 -3.65 -0.33 -43.34
N SER A 218 -2.68 -0.85 -42.57
CA SER A 218 -1.32 -1.04 -43.07
C SER A 218 -1.28 -2.06 -44.21
N GLU A 219 -1.99 -3.19 -44.08
CA GLU A 219 -2.05 -4.23 -45.12
C GLU A 219 -2.66 -3.70 -46.43
N VAL A 220 -3.77 -2.96 -46.33
CA VAL A 220 -4.50 -2.45 -47.51
C VAL A 220 -3.78 -1.28 -48.17
N CYS A 221 -3.26 -0.33 -47.39
CA CYS A 221 -2.80 0.96 -47.90
C CYS A 221 -1.28 1.15 -47.92
N LEU A 222 -0.55 0.71 -46.89
CA LEU A 222 0.88 1.04 -46.70
C LEU A 222 1.82 -0.08 -47.17
N GLY A 223 1.43 -1.35 -46.97
CA GLY A 223 2.28 -2.52 -47.13
C GLY A 223 2.99 -2.88 -45.82
N ASN A 224 3.37 -4.15 -45.69
CA ASN A 224 4.15 -4.66 -44.54
C ASN A 224 5.59 -4.92 -44.99
N ASP A 225 6.53 -4.99 -44.04
CA ASP A 225 7.99 -5.13 -44.28
C ASP A 225 8.35 -6.03 -45.49
N GLY A 226 8.64 -5.39 -46.63
CA GLY A 226 9.08 -6.06 -47.86
C GLY A 226 7.99 -6.43 -48.86
N GLU A 227 6.70 -6.35 -48.51
CA GLU A 227 5.58 -6.60 -49.43
C GLU A 227 4.77 -5.32 -49.71
N PRO A 228 4.55 -4.96 -51.00
CA PRO A 228 3.74 -3.80 -51.36
C PRO A 228 2.28 -3.98 -50.93
N SER A 229 1.63 -2.88 -50.55
CA SER A 229 0.21 -2.89 -50.14
C SER A 229 -0.70 -3.59 -51.15
N ILE A 230 -1.82 -4.15 -50.68
CA ILE A 230 -2.80 -4.79 -51.57
C ILE A 230 -3.22 -3.83 -52.69
N PHE A 231 -3.39 -2.54 -52.38
CA PHE A 231 -3.67 -1.51 -53.37
C PHE A 231 -2.59 -1.40 -54.46
N ASN A 232 -1.32 -1.36 -54.08
CA ASN A 232 -0.20 -1.28 -55.01
C ASN A 232 -0.07 -2.57 -55.84
N ARG A 233 -0.28 -3.74 -55.23
CA ARG A 233 -0.31 -5.03 -55.93
C ARG A 233 -1.40 -5.05 -56.99
N LEU A 234 -2.59 -4.57 -56.68
CA LEU A 234 -3.71 -4.52 -57.61
C LEU A 234 -3.39 -3.61 -58.81
N LYS A 235 -2.78 -2.45 -58.53
CA LYS A 235 -2.31 -1.51 -59.56
C LYS A 235 -1.22 -2.11 -60.45
N ASP A 236 -0.28 -2.87 -59.89
CA ASP A 236 0.75 -3.57 -60.65
C ASP A 236 0.17 -4.71 -61.49
N HIS A 237 -0.86 -5.39 -60.99
CA HIS A 237 -1.60 -6.41 -61.76
C HIS A 237 -2.37 -5.80 -62.93
N GLU A 238 -3.01 -4.64 -62.75
CA GLU A 238 -3.66 -3.88 -63.83
C GLU A 238 -2.64 -3.53 -64.92
N LYS A 239 -1.49 -2.97 -64.55
CA LYS A 239 -0.42 -2.64 -65.51
C LYS A 239 0.12 -3.86 -66.25
N LYS A 240 0.34 -4.99 -65.56
CA LYS A 240 0.77 -6.24 -66.21
C LYS A 240 -0.31 -6.80 -67.15
N SER A 241 -1.59 -6.64 -66.80
CA SER A 241 -2.70 -7.04 -67.66
C SER A 241 -2.69 -6.23 -68.97
N ASP A 242 -2.47 -4.92 -68.88
CA ASP A 242 -2.33 -4.05 -70.06
C ASP A 242 -1.13 -4.44 -70.94
N GLU A 243 0.03 -4.74 -70.33
CA GLU A 243 1.22 -5.22 -71.07
C GLU A 243 0.98 -6.58 -71.76
N ILE A 244 0.19 -7.46 -71.15
CA ILE A 244 -0.18 -8.75 -71.76
C ILE A 244 -1.15 -8.54 -72.93
N LEU A 245 -2.11 -7.63 -72.81
CA LEU A 245 -3.02 -7.27 -73.90
C LEU A 245 -2.21 -6.75 -75.11
N GLU A 246 -1.27 -5.83 -74.88
CA GLU A 246 -0.41 -5.28 -75.93
C GLU A 246 0.48 -6.36 -76.59
N LYS A 247 1.08 -7.27 -75.80
CA LYS A 247 1.84 -8.42 -76.35
C LYS A 247 0.98 -9.38 -77.15
N THR A 248 -0.25 -9.61 -76.72
CA THR A 248 -1.18 -10.52 -77.40
C THR A 248 -1.60 -9.93 -78.75
N GLU A 249 -1.85 -8.63 -78.81
CA GLU A 249 -2.18 -7.89 -80.04
C GLU A 249 -1.01 -7.90 -81.04
N ASN A 250 0.23 -7.72 -80.55
CA ASN A 250 1.46 -7.83 -81.35
C ASN A 250 1.72 -9.28 -81.84
N ASN A 251 1.40 -10.28 -81.05
CA ASN A 251 1.53 -11.68 -81.48
C ASN A 251 0.48 -12.07 -82.52
N LEU A 252 -0.75 -11.56 -82.41
CA LEU A 252 -1.82 -11.77 -83.40
C LEU A 252 -1.42 -11.22 -84.78
N THR A 253 -0.86 -10.00 -84.82
CA THR A 253 -0.34 -9.40 -86.07
C THR A 253 0.86 -10.16 -86.64
N SER A 254 1.69 -10.78 -85.81
CA SER A 254 2.78 -11.66 -86.27
C SER A 254 2.28 -12.99 -86.86
N GLN A 255 1.19 -13.55 -86.33
CA GLN A 255 0.60 -14.81 -86.78
C GLN A 255 -0.15 -14.66 -88.12
N GLU A 256 -0.76 -13.50 -88.40
CA GLU A 256 -1.29 -13.18 -89.73
C GLU A 256 -0.21 -13.19 -90.82
N LYS A 257 1.04 -12.84 -90.47
CA LYS A 257 2.20 -12.87 -91.37
C LYS A 257 2.67 -14.30 -91.63
N ILE A 258 2.69 -15.15 -90.59
CA ILE A 258 3.05 -16.57 -90.68
C ILE A 258 2.04 -17.36 -91.53
N LEU A 259 0.74 -17.04 -91.46
CA LEU A 259 -0.29 -17.66 -92.30
C LEU A 259 -0.12 -17.33 -93.80
N LYS A 260 0.52 -16.20 -94.12
CA LYS A 260 0.88 -15.83 -95.50
C LYS A 260 2.09 -16.63 -96.01
N ASP A 261 3.06 -16.90 -95.14
CA ASP A 261 4.27 -17.67 -95.47
C ASP A 261 4.01 -19.17 -95.56
N LEU A 262 3.07 -19.70 -94.75
CA LEU A 262 2.65 -21.11 -94.80
C LEU A 262 2.01 -21.47 -96.16
N ARG A 263 1.26 -20.55 -96.75
CA ARG A 263 0.67 -20.71 -98.10
C ARG A 263 1.75 -20.81 -99.19
N ASN A 264 2.86 -20.10 -99.03
CA ASN A 264 4.02 -20.17 -99.95
C ASN A 264 4.87 -21.43 -99.72
N PHE A 265 4.92 -21.96 -98.50
CA PHE A 265 5.67 -23.17 -98.15
C PHE A 265 4.99 -24.46 -98.65
N TYR A 266 3.65 -24.51 -98.64
CA TYR A 266 2.88 -25.65 -99.16
C TYR A 266 3.15 -25.92 -100.65
N VAL A 267 3.29 -24.86 -101.45
CA VAL A 267 3.67 -24.93 -102.88
C VAL A 267 5.10 -25.47 -103.05
N LYS A 268 5.97 -25.30 -102.05
CA LYS A 268 7.39 -25.65 -102.10
C LYS A 268 7.71 -27.09 -101.64
N ILE A 269 6.87 -27.69 -100.80
CA ILE A 269 7.07 -29.06 -100.29
C ILE A 269 6.39 -30.12 -101.18
N TYR A 270 5.26 -29.82 -101.82
CA TYR A 270 4.46 -30.81 -102.55
C TYR A 270 4.35 -30.60 -104.07
N GLY A 271 4.82 -29.46 -104.62
CA GLY A 271 4.73 -29.17 -106.06
C GLY A 271 3.32 -28.80 -106.56
N GLU A 272 3.20 -28.38 -107.82
CA GLU A 272 1.95 -28.05 -108.51
C GLU A 272 1.50 -29.20 -109.42
N ASN A 273 0.19 -29.41 -109.53
CA ASN A 273 -0.41 -30.60 -110.12
C ASN A 273 -0.62 -30.44 -111.64
N VAL A 274 0.11 -31.21 -112.45
CA VAL A 274 -0.19 -31.42 -113.87
C VAL A 274 0.13 -32.88 -114.25
N ASP A 275 -0.88 -33.63 -114.67
CA ASP A 275 -0.84 -34.99 -115.28
C ASP A 275 -0.18 -36.12 -114.46
N ASP A 276 -0.80 -36.48 -113.33
CA ASP A 276 -0.84 -37.84 -112.74
C ASP A 276 0.50 -38.59 -112.49
N ASN A 277 1.61 -37.90 -112.21
CA ASN A 277 2.81 -38.49 -111.56
C ASN A 277 3.53 -37.49 -110.65
N ILE A 278 3.78 -37.87 -109.39
CA ILE A 278 4.59 -37.10 -108.42
C ILE A 278 6.03 -37.63 -108.45
N THR A 279 7.01 -36.78 -108.75
CA THR A 279 8.45 -37.10 -108.56
C THR A 279 9.15 -36.07 -107.67
N GLY A 280 9.64 -36.53 -106.51
CA GLY A 280 10.59 -35.83 -105.63
C GLY A 280 10.01 -35.13 -104.39
N GLY A 281 10.73 -35.22 -103.26
CA GLY A 281 10.44 -34.52 -101.99
C GLY A 281 11.22 -35.08 -100.79
N LEU A 282 11.45 -34.25 -99.75
CA LEU A 282 12.27 -34.42 -98.54
C LEU A 282 11.82 -35.56 -97.57
N ASP A 283 11.25 -36.65 -98.08
CA ASP A 283 10.82 -37.82 -97.30
C ASP A 283 11.90 -38.92 -97.29
N SER A 284 12.84 -38.88 -98.26
CA SER A 284 13.98 -39.80 -98.35
C SER A 284 15.08 -39.52 -97.31
N ASP A 285 15.20 -38.28 -96.83
CA ASP A 285 16.32 -37.86 -95.96
C ASP A 285 16.06 -38.13 -94.46
N ILE A 286 14.81 -38.39 -94.08
CA ILE A 286 14.39 -38.59 -92.68
C ILE A 286 14.83 -39.97 -92.14
N ASN A 287 14.99 -40.96 -93.01
CA ASN A 287 15.36 -42.33 -92.61
C ASN A 287 16.82 -42.47 -92.14
N ASP A 288 17.71 -41.53 -92.49
CA ASP A 288 19.12 -41.56 -92.10
C ASP A 288 19.40 -40.96 -90.71
N TYR A 289 18.51 -40.11 -90.18
CA TYR A 289 18.70 -39.46 -88.87
C TYR A 289 18.38 -40.37 -87.66
N ILE A 290 17.56 -41.41 -87.85
CA ILE A 290 17.12 -42.32 -86.77
C ILE A 290 18.29 -43.16 -86.22
N LYS A 291 19.31 -43.47 -87.04
CA LYS A 291 20.46 -44.31 -86.63
C LYS A 291 21.49 -43.62 -85.73
N LYS A 292 21.49 -42.29 -85.63
CA LYS A 292 22.47 -41.52 -84.82
C LYS A 292 22.04 -41.28 -83.37
N LEU A 293 20.76 -41.46 -83.03
CA LEU A 293 20.22 -41.17 -81.69
C LEU A 293 20.54 -42.29 -80.67
N ASP A 294 20.65 -43.54 -81.12
CA ASP A 294 20.75 -44.74 -80.27
C ASP A 294 22.12 -44.88 -79.56
N SER A 295 23.18 -44.27 -80.10
CA SER A 295 24.53 -44.33 -79.53
C SER A 295 24.78 -43.35 -78.38
N PHE A 296 23.97 -42.29 -78.24
CA PHE A 296 24.19 -41.22 -77.25
C PHE A 296 23.60 -41.56 -75.86
N GLU A 297 22.56 -42.40 -75.81
CA GLU A 297 21.86 -42.78 -74.57
C GLU A 297 22.71 -43.68 -73.65
N LYS A 298 23.59 -44.51 -74.21
CA LYS A 298 24.41 -45.48 -73.45
C LYS A 298 25.55 -44.85 -72.63
N GLU A 299 26.04 -43.66 -72.99
CA GLU A 299 27.21 -43.04 -72.36
C GLU A 299 26.86 -42.25 -71.09
N GLN A 300 25.65 -41.70 -71.00
CA GLN A 300 25.23 -40.86 -69.86
C GLN A 300 24.79 -41.65 -68.62
N LYS A 301 24.27 -42.86 -68.81
CA LYS A 301 23.78 -43.71 -67.72
C LYS A 301 24.89 -44.17 -66.75
N ASN A 302 26.14 -44.22 -67.23
CA ASN A 302 27.28 -44.72 -66.44
C ASN A 302 27.97 -43.64 -65.59
N LYS A 303 27.80 -42.34 -65.92
CA LYS A 303 28.39 -41.23 -65.14
C LYS A 303 27.54 -40.82 -63.93
N TYR A 304 26.22 -41.00 -63.98
CA TYR A 304 25.30 -40.62 -62.90
C TYR A 304 25.35 -41.57 -61.68
N ASN A 305 25.52 -42.89 -61.92
CA ASN A 305 25.48 -43.89 -60.84
C ASN A 305 26.69 -43.84 -59.89
N THR A 306 27.85 -43.39 -60.35
CA THR A 306 29.07 -43.30 -59.52
C THR A 306 29.08 -42.06 -58.63
N LEU A 307 28.40 -40.98 -59.05
CA LEU A 307 28.35 -39.71 -58.33
C LEU A 307 27.28 -39.72 -57.22
N ASN A 308 26.15 -40.39 -57.43
CA ASN A 308 25.06 -40.46 -56.44
C ASN A 308 25.46 -41.26 -55.18
N ASN A 309 26.18 -42.38 -55.36
CA ASN A 309 26.61 -43.25 -54.26
C ASN A 309 27.66 -42.62 -53.32
N GLN A 310 28.37 -41.57 -53.73
CA GLN A 310 29.30 -40.84 -52.86
C GLN A 310 28.63 -39.68 -52.10
N ILE A 311 27.51 -39.17 -52.61
CA ILE A 311 26.76 -38.04 -52.04
C ILE A 311 25.76 -38.52 -50.96
N GLU A 312 25.15 -39.70 -51.15
CA GLU A 312 24.18 -40.26 -50.18
C GLU A 312 24.78 -40.70 -48.84
N SER A 313 26.10 -40.97 -48.76
CA SER A 313 26.74 -41.42 -47.50
C SER A 313 27.21 -40.29 -46.56
N LEU A 314 27.20 -39.02 -46.97
CA LEU A 314 27.80 -37.91 -46.21
C LEU A 314 26.82 -36.82 -45.75
N ILE A 315 25.54 -36.88 -46.11
CA ILE A 315 24.58 -35.80 -45.84
C ILE A 315 23.75 -35.98 -44.54
N PRO A 316 23.34 -37.18 -44.08
CA PRO A 316 22.54 -37.29 -42.86
C PRO A 316 23.32 -37.02 -41.55
N GLY A 317 24.66 -37.03 -41.60
CA GLY A 317 25.52 -36.87 -40.43
C GLY A 317 25.75 -35.41 -39.98
N ALA A 318 25.72 -34.45 -40.91
CA ALA A 318 26.17 -33.07 -40.64
C ALA A 318 25.10 -32.19 -39.97
N THR A 319 23.82 -32.34 -40.35
CA THR A 319 22.70 -31.53 -39.82
C THR A 319 22.32 -31.92 -38.39
N ASN A 320 22.23 -33.22 -38.09
CA ASN A 320 21.90 -33.69 -36.74
C ASN A 320 23.04 -33.47 -35.73
N THR A 321 24.30 -33.52 -36.19
CA THR A 321 25.46 -33.15 -35.36
C THR A 321 25.44 -31.65 -35.03
N GLY A 322 25.07 -30.79 -35.98
CA GLY A 322 24.92 -29.34 -35.77
C GLY A 322 23.81 -28.97 -34.77
N LEU A 323 22.63 -29.60 -34.89
CA LEU A 323 21.53 -29.43 -33.94
C LEU A 323 21.88 -29.97 -32.54
N ALA A 324 22.52 -31.14 -32.45
CA ALA A 324 23.00 -31.69 -31.19
C ALA A 324 24.07 -30.80 -30.52
N SER A 325 24.98 -30.21 -31.30
CA SER A 325 25.97 -29.27 -30.77
C SER A 325 25.34 -27.98 -30.27
N ALA A 326 24.33 -27.44 -30.97
CA ALA A 326 23.62 -26.24 -30.54
C ALA A 326 22.86 -26.45 -29.21
N TYR A 327 22.18 -27.60 -29.04
CA TYR A 327 21.54 -27.93 -27.76
C TYR A 327 22.54 -28.21 -26.64
N ARG A 328 23.72 -28.76 -26.96
CA ARG A 328 24.81 -28.93 -26.00
C ARG A 328 25.33 -27.58 -25.52
N GLU A 329 25.52 -26.62 -26.42
CA GLU A 329 25.97 -25.27 -26.10
C GLU A 329 24.93 -24.54 -25.21
N LEU A 330 23.64 -24.57 -25.57
CA LEU A 330 22.56 -24.00 -24.75
C LEU A 330 22.45 -24.64 -23.36
N LYS A 331 22.69 -25.95 -23.25
CA LYS A 331 22.75 -26.68 -21.97
C LYS A 331 23.97 -26.27 -21.15
N GLU A 332 25.13 -26.11 -21.77
CA GLU A 332 26.36 -25.66 -21.13
C GLU A 332 26.24 -24.19 -20.65
N GLU A 333 25.59 -23.33 -21.44
CA GLU A 333 25.26 -21.96 -21.06
C GLU A 333 24.36 -21.91 -19.82
N CYS A 334 23.42 -22.87 -19.67
CA CYS A 334 22.59 -22.99 -18.48
C CYS A 334 23.34 -23.48 -17.23
N ASN A 335 24.52 -24.12 -17.36
CA ASN A 335 25.27 -24.60 -16.19
C ASN A 335 25.77 -23.47 -15.31
N ARG A 336 26.25 -22.37 -15.92
CA ARG A 336 26.76 -21.20 -15.21
C ARG A 336 25.71 -20.54 -14.30
N PRO A 337 24.50 -20.16 -14.78
CA PRO A 337 23.46 -19.62 -13.92
C PRO A 337 22.96 -20.64 -12.89
N VAL A 338 22.81 -21.93 -13.24
CA VAL A 338 22.43 -22.96 -12.25
C VAL A 338 23.44 -23.03 -11.09
N MET A 339 24.74 -22.98 -11.38
CA MET A 339 25.79 -23.00 -10.36
C MET A 339 25.76 -21.74 -9.50
N ILE A 340 25.67 -20.56 -10.12
CA ILE A 340 25.61 -19.27 -9.42
C ILE A 340 24.39 -19.21 -8.48
N PHE A 341 23.19 -19.54 -8.97
CA PHE A 341 21.98 -19.53 -8.13
C PHE A 341 22.01 -20.64 -7.07
N THR A 342 22.67 -21.77 -7.33
CA THR A 342 22.88 -22.81 -6.30
C THR A 342 23.77 -22.28 -5.16
N ILE A 343 24.88 -21.62 -5.48
CA ILE A 343 25.78 -21.03 -4.49
C ILE A 343 25.08 -19.92 -3.71
N LEU A 344 24.38 -19.00 -4.41
CA LEU A 344 23.62 -17.92 -3.78
C LEU A 344 22.53 -18.44 -2.83
N PHE A 345 21.86 -19.54 -3.18
CA PHE A 345 20.86 -20.16 -2.32
C PHE A 345 21.46 -20.70 -1.02
N PHE A 346 22.62 -21.37 -1.09
CA PHE A 346 23.31 -21.83 0.10
C PHE A 346 23.83 -20.67 0.95
N ILE A 347 24.38 -19.63 0.32
CA ILE A 347 24.80 -18.40 1.02
C ILE A 347 23.61 -17.75 1.72
N SER A 348 22.44 -17.67 1.08
CA SER A 348 21.26 -17.04 1.68
C SER A 348 20.73 -17.85 2.88
N ILE A 349 20.76 -19.19 2.81
CA ILE A 349 20.44 -20.05 3.96
C ILE A 349 21.43 -19.84 5.11
N VAL A 350 22.74 -19.82 4.82
CA VAL A 350 23.78 -19.60 5.83
C VAL A 350 23.57 -18.26 6.53
N ILE A 351 23.32 -17.19 5.78
CA ILE A 351 23.02 -15.85 6.33
C ILE A 351 21.75 -15.90 7.19
N LEU A 352 20.71 -16.61 6.76
CA LEU A 352 19.46 -16.74 7.50
C LEU A 352 19.67 -17.51 8.83
N CYS A 353 20.49 -18.56 8.82
CA CYS A 353 20.90 -19.28 10.04
C CYS A 353 21.72 -18.38 10.98
N PHE A 354 22.66 -17.59 10.46
CA PHE A 354 23.43 -16.62 11.27
C PHE A 354 22.51 -15.57 11.90
N LEU A 355 21.58 -15.01 11.13
CA LEU A 355 20.59 -14.07 11.64
C LEU A 355 19.70 -14.72 12.69
N ALA A 356 19.17 -15.91 12.45
CA ALA A 356 18.39 -16.65 13.44
C ALA A 356 19.18 -16.88 14.74
N SER A 357 20.47 -17.19 14.65
CA SER A 357 21.34 -17.35 15.82
C SER A 357 21.54 -16.03 16.58
N ILE A 358 21.71 -14.90 15.90
CA ILE A 358 21.78 -13.56 16.52
C ILE A 358 20.44 -13.17 17.18
N PHE A 359 19.32 -13.71 16.72
CA PHE A 359 18.01 -13.44 17.32
C PHE A 359 17.77 -14.14 18.64
N VAL A 360 18.44 -15.27 18.88
CA VAL A 360 18.26 -16.10 20.09
C VAL A 360 19.20 -15.66 21.23
N VAL A 361 20.26 -14.94 20.91
CA VAL A 361 21.30 -14.51 21.86
C VAL A 361 21.07 -13.06 22.30
N ASP A 362 20.97 -12.81 23.61
CA ASP A 362 20.75 -11.46 24.17
C ASP A 362 22.09 -10.75 24.48
N LYS A 363 22.99 -11.43 25.20
CA LYS A 363 24.36 -10.97 25.47
C LYS A 363 25.36 -12.11 25.37
N VAL A 364 26.51 -11.81 24.76
CA VAL A 364 27.69 -12.69 24.70
C VAL A 364 28.77 -12.08 25.58
N ASP A 365 28.95 -12.62 26.78
CA ASP A 365 30.05 -12.23 27.67
C ASP A 365 31.28 -13.11 27.36
N TRP A 366 32.40 -12.45 27.04
CA TRP A 366 33.63 -13.12 26.61
C TRP A 366 34.52 -13.63 27.76
N SER A 367 34.16 -13.34 29.02
CA SER A 367 34.90 -13.83 30.19
C SER A 367 34.05 -13.74 31.48
N PRO A 368 33.58 -14.86 32.06
CA PRO A 368 33.57 -16.22 31.52
C PRO A 368 32.58 -16.37 30.36
N LEU A 369 32.79 -17.34 29.46
CA LEU A 369 31.90 -17.64 28.32
C LEU A 369 30.50 -18.02 28.83
N SER A 370 29.62 -17.04 28.92
CA SER A 370 28.23 -17.22 29.29
C SER A 370 27.35 -16.65 28.20
N ILE A 371 26.56 -17.53 27.57
CA ILE A 371 25.57 -17.16 26.56
C ILE A 371 24.27 -17.00 27.31
N THR A 372 23.81 -15.75 27.46
CA THR A 372 22.48 -15.49 28.02
C THR A 372 21.47 -15.48 26.86
N PHE A 373 20.57 -16.47 26.88
CA PHE A 373 19.46 -16.56 25.94
C PHE A 373 18.37 -15.59 26.36
N VAL A 374 17.66 -15.00 25.39
CA VAL A 374 16.56 -14.09 25.68
C VAL A 374 15.45 -14.86 26.41
N HIS A 375 15.30 -14.63 27.71
CA HIS A 375 14.13 -15.09 28.47
C HIS A 375 12.98 -14.12 28.19
N THR A 376 12.15 -14.44 27.20
CA THR A 376 10.89 -13.72 26.97
C THR A 376 9.77 -14.46 27.68
N THR A 377 9.24 -13.86 28.75
CA THR A 377 8.11 -14.43 29.52
C THR A 377 6.74 -14.03 28.96
N THR A 378 6.69 -13.11 28.00
CA THR A 378 5.43 -12.52 27.49
C THR A 378 5.36 -12.51 25.96
N TRP A 379 4.25 -13.03 25.40
CA TRP A 379 4.01 -13.16 23.94
C TRP A 379 4.11 -11.81 23.18
N THR A 380 3.77 -10.70 23.83
CA THR A 380 3.81 -9.34 23.26
C THR A 380 5.24 -8.84 23.04
N GLU A 381 6.17 -9.18 23.94
CA GLU A 381 7.58 -8.82 23.85
C GLU A 381 8.30 -9.62 22.75
N MET A 382 7.88 -10.87 22.54
CA MET A 382 8.34 -11.70 21.42
C MET A 382 7.91 -11.11 20.07
N ALA A 383 6.63 -10.75 19.94
CA ALA A 383 6.07 -10.20 18.71
C ALA A 383 6.69 -8.84 18.33
N THR A 384 6.88 -7.95 19.31
CA THR A 384 7.49 -6.63 19.08
C THR A 384 8.98 -6.71 18.72
N THR A 385 9.71 -7.68 19.30
CA THR A 385 11.11 -7.96 18.94
C THR A 385 11.24 -8.54 17.53
N TRP A 386 10.32 -9.44 17.14
CA TRP A 386 10.23 -9.96 15.78
C TRP A 386 9.91 -8.86 14.75
N LEU A 387 8.93 -8.00 15.05
CA LEU A 387 8.49 -6.96 14.13
C LEU A 387 9.58 -5.90 13.87
N LYS A 388 10.33 -5.52 14.90
CA LYS A 388 11.43 -4.54 14.78
C LYS A 388 12.57 -5.01 13.89
N ARG A 389 12.75 -6.33 13.75
CA ARG A 389 13.84 -6.91 12.96
C ARG A 389 13.37 -7.49 11.62
N LEU A 390 12.05 -7.45 11.35
CA LEU A 390 11.42 -7.84 10.10
C LEU A 390 12.01 -7.11 8.87
N PRO A 391 12.30 -5.79 8.91
CA PRO A 391 12.92 -5.10 7.77
C PRO A 391 14.28 -5.67 7.36
N LEU A 392 14.96 -6.39 8.25
CA LEU A 392 16.27 -7.00 8.00
C LEU A 392 16.15 -8.43 7.47
N ILE A 393 15.19 -9.22 7.96
CA ILE A 393 14.96 -10.60 7.50
C ILE A 393 14.24 -10.62 6.13
N LEU A 394 13.28 -9.71 5.92
CA LEU A 394 12.40 -9.72 4.76
C LEU A 394 13.14 -9.67 3.41
N PRO A 395 14.19 -8.83 3.20
CA PRO A 395 14.96 -8.83 1.96
C PRO A 395 15.70 -10.15 1.70
N ILE A 396 16.16 -10.82 2.76
CA ILE A 396 16.94 -12.06 2.68
C ILE A 396 16.01 -13.26 2.42
N LEU A 397 14.82 -13.25 3.02
CA LEU A 397 13.75 -14.21 2.70
C LEU A 397 13.32 -14.06 1.24
N TRP A 398 13.06 -12.83 0.79
CA TRP A 398 12.74 -12.58 -0.61
C TRP A 398 13.85 -13.04 -1.55
N LEU A 399 15.11 -12.73 -1.24
CA LEU A 399 16.27 -13.20 -2.01
C LEU A 399 16.35 -14.73 -2.07
N THR A 400 16.11 -15.42 -0.95
CA THR A 400 16.13 -16.88 -0.88
C THR A 400 15.05 -17.50 -1.76
N VAL A 401 13.82 -16.97 -1.71
CA VAL A 401 12.70 -17.43 -2.55
C VAL A 401 12.97 -17.13 -4.03
N PHE A 402 13.45 -15.91 -4.33
CA PHE A 402 13.78 -15.47 -5.68
C PHE A 402 14.86 -16.36 -6.31
N VAL A 403 15.97 -16.59 -5.62
CA VAL A 403 17.07 -17.43 -6.08
C VAL A 403 16.64 -18.89 -6.21
N SER A 404 15.82 -19.40 -5.28
CA SER A 404 15.25 -20.76 -5.37
C SER A 404 14.41 -20.93 -6.63
N LYS A 405 13.54 -19.97 -6.93
CA LYS A 405 12.70 -20.01 -8.14
C LYS A 405 13.56 -19.94 -9.40
N ARG A 406 14.47 -18.96 -9.50
CA ARG A 406 15.37 -18.83 -10.65
C ARG A 406 16.23 -20.09 -10.86
N ARG A 407 16.76 -20.68 -9.79
CA ARG A 407 17.51 -21.95 -9.85
C ARG A 407 16.68 -23.07 -10.47
N SER A 408 15.42 -23.23 -10.05
CA SER A 408 14.53 -24.27 -10.57
C SER A 408 14.19 -24.08 -12.06
N GLU A 409 13.98 -22.84 -12.50
CA GLU A 409 13.72 -22.49 -13.90
C GLU A 409 14.91 -22.90 -14.79
N TYR A 410 16.13 -22.49 -14.43
CA TYR A 410 17.33 -22.83 -15.20
C TYR A 410 17.67 -24.32 -15.17
N GLN A 411 17.40 -25.02 -14.06
CA GLN A 411 17.58 -26.48 -14.00
C GLN A 411 16.64 -27.21 -14.95
N ARG A 412 15.39 -26.74 -15.05
CA ARG A 412 14.40 -27.31 -15.96
C ARG A 412 14.80 -27.10 -17.42
N LEU A 413 15.18 -25.87 -17.79
CA LEU A 413 15.71 -25.57 -19.12
C LEU A 413 16.90 -26.47 -19.46
N ARG A 414 17.80 -26.71 -18.50
CA ARG A 414 18.93 -27.62 -18.69
C ARG A 414 18.50 -29.06 -18.98
N PHE A 415 17.50 -29.58 -18.26
CA PHE A 415 16.99 -30.94 -18.50
C PHE A 415 16.32 -31.05 -19.86
N GLU A 416 15.56 -30.03 -20.27
CA GLU A 416 14.89 -29.99 -21.57
C GLU A 416 15.91 -29.92 -22.72
N TYR A 417 16.93 -29.05 -22.63
CA TYR A 417 18.00 -29.02 -23.63
C TYR A 417 18.81 -30.31 -23.64
N SER A 418 19.04 -30.95 -22.50
CA SER A 418 19.69 -32.27 -22.44
C SER A 418 18.84 -33.35 -23.11
N HIS A 419 17.52 -33.28 -23.01
CA HIS A 419 16.61 -34.21 -23.68
C HIS A 419 16.63 -33.97 -25.19
N LYS A 420 16.60 -32.71 -25.65
CA LYS A 420 16.70 -32.34 -27.06
C LYS A 420 18.07 -32.70 -27.67
N GLU A 421 19.15 -32.51 -26.92
CA GLU A 421 20.51 -32.94 -27.29
C GLU A 421 20.56 -34.46 -27.48
N SER A 422 20.04 -35.23 -26.52
CA SER A 422 20.02 -36.69 -26.59
C SER A 422 19.19 -37.20 -27.77
N LEU A 423 18.01 -36.59 -27.98
CA LEU A 423 17.12 -36.90 -29.10
C LEU A 423 17.84 -36.67 -30.44
N ALA A 424 18.44 -35.50 -30.62
CA ALA A 424 19.19 -35.15 -31.84
C ALA A 424 20.40 -36.08 -32.09
N LYS A 425 21.15 -36.46 -31.05
CA LYS A 425 22.25 -37.43 -31.15
C LYS A 425 21.77 -38.83 -31.53
N SER A 426 20.65 -39.26 -30.96
CA SER A 426 20.12 -40.62 -31.16
C SER A 426 19.35 -40.81 -32.46
N TYR A 427 18.90 -39.71 -33.11
CA TYR A 427 18.08 -39.77 -34.32
C TYR A 427 18.74 -40.58 -35.45
N ASN A 428 20.02 -40.35 -35.73
CA ASN A 428 20.72 -41.08 -36.80
C ASN A 428 20.86 -42.58 -36.46
N SER A 429 21.05 -42.92 -35.19
CA SER A 429 21.11 -44.31 -34.75
C SER A 429 19.75 -45.00 -34.90
N TYR A 430 18.64 -44.34 -34.57
CA TYR A 430 17.30 -44.89 -34.73
C TYR A 430 16.90 -44.99 -36.20
N LYS A 431 17.24 -43.98 -37.01
CA LYS A 431 17.04 -44.03 -38.46
C LYS A 431 17.76 -45.23 -39.07
N GLN A 432 19.02 -45.44 -38.74
CA GLN A 432 19.80 -46.58 -39.23
C GLN A 432 19.19 -47.93 -38.79
N GLN A 433 18.79 -48.07 -37.53
CA GLN A 433 18.15 -49.29 -37.03
C GLN A 433 16.80 -49.58 -37.72
N ILE A 434 16.03 -48.55 -38.07
CA ILE A 434 14.76 -48.68 -38.80
C ILE A 434 14.99 -49.04 -40.27
N GLU A 435 16.04 -48.51 -40.89
CA GLU A 435 16.41 -48.85 -42.27
C GLU A 435 16.93 -50.30 -42.36
N GLU A 436 17.60 -50.81 -41.32
CA GLU A 436 18.10 -52.20 -41.24
C GLU A 436 17.00 -53.27 -41.04
N LEU A 437 15.75 -52.88 -40.72
CA LEU A 437 14.65 -53.81 -40.41
C LEU A 437 13.89 -54.38 -41.64
N GLY A 438 14.08 -53.84 -42.85
CA GLY A 438 13.48 -54.37 -44.11
C GLY A 438 12.00 -54.03 -44.34
N GLU A 439 11.56 -54.12 -45.61
CA GLU A 439 10.37 -53.52 -46.26
C GLU A 439 9.12 -53.18 -45.40
N ASP A 440 8.59 -51.96 -45.66
CA ASP A 440 7.45 -51.24 -45.04
C ASP A 440 7.76 -50.29 -43.86
N ASN A 441 9.00 -49.80 -43.76
CA ASN A 441 9.44 -48.90 -42.68
C ASN A 441 9.19 -47.39 -42.93
N SER A 442 8.51 -47.02 -44.02
CA SER A 442 8.22 -45.61 -44.33
C SER A 442 7.34 -44.96 -43.26
N GLU A 443 6.39 -45.72 -42.71
CA GLU A 443 5.51 -45.25 -41.63
C GLU A 443 6.26 -45.06 -40.30
N LEU A 444 7.20 -45.96 -39.97
CA LEU A 444 8.05 -45.83 -38.78
C LEU A 444 9.04 -44.67 -38.89
N LEU A 445 9.65 -44.46 -40.07
CA LEU A 445 10.52 -43.31 -40.32
C LEU A 445 9.73 -41.99 -40.26
N LYS A 446 8.52 -41.97 -40.82
CA LYS A 446 7.62 -40.81 -40.75
C LYS A 446 7.22 -40.54 -39.30
N THR A 447 6.89 -41.57 -38.53
CA THR A 447 6.58 -41.45 -37.10
C THR A 447 7.79 -40.93 -36.31
N LEU A 448 9.00 -41.45 -36.56
CA LEU A 448 10.23 -40.97 -35.92
C LEU A 448 10.48 -39.49 -36.22
N LEU A 449 10.32 -39.08 -37.49
CA LEU A 449 10.47 -37.69 -37.92
C LEU A 449 9.40 -36.79 -37.28
N GLU A 450 8.14 -37.22 -37.27
CA GLU A 450 7.03 -36.49 -36.64
C GLU A 450 7.25 -36.32 -35.14
N GLN A 451 7.60 -37.39 -34.41
CA GLN A 451 7.89 -37.31 -32.97
C GLN A 451 9.12 -36.45 -32.68
N THR A 452 10.12 -36.47 -33.56
CA THR A 452 11.32 -35.62 -33.43
C THR A 452 10.98 -34.14 -33.67
N ILE A 453 10.19 -33.83 -34.70
CA ILE A 453 9.71 -32.47 -34.99
C ILE A 453 8.83 -31.97 -33.84
N ILE A 454 7.92 -32.78 -33.31
CA ILE A 454 7.08 -32.44 -32.17
C ILE A 454 7.93 -32.14 -30.93
N ALA A 455 8.92 -32.98 -30.62
CA ALA A 455 9.81 -32.79 -29.47
C ALA A 455 10.71 -31.54 -29.61
N ILE A 456 11.15 -31.21 -30.83
CA ILE A 456 11.94 -30.02 -31.11
C ILE A 456 11.07 -28.75 -31.04
N ALA A 457 9.88 -28.78 -31.66
CA ALA A 457 8.90 -27.69 -31.72
C ALA A 457 8.23 -27.40 -30.36
N PHE A 458 8.24 -28.37 -29.44
CA PHE A 458 7.76 -28.17 -28.08
C PHE A 458 8.59 -27.08 -27.37
N ASN A 459 7.95 -25.94 -27.10
CA ASN A 459 8.61 -24.75 -26.57
C ASN A 459 8.86 -24.88 -25.07
N ALA A 460 10.10 -24.62 -24.64
CA ALA A 460 10.55 -24.67 -23.25
C ALA A 460 9.82 -23.67 -22.33
N SER A 461 9.19 -22.64 -22.89
CA SER A 461 8.33 -21.73 -22.13
C SER A 461 7.01 -22.35 -21.69
N THR A 462 6.47 -23.34 -22.44
CA THR A 462 5.17 -23.96 -22.15
C THR A 462 5.20 -24.88 -20.94
N THR A 463 6.37 -25.45 -20.65
CA THR A 463 6.66 -26.16 -19.41
C THR A 463 6.86 -25.17 -18.26
N LEU A 464 7.53 -24.04 -18.49
CA LEU A 464 7.71 -22.98 -17.49
C LEU A 464 6.37 -22.38 -16.99
N ASP A 465 5.40 -22.23 -17.89
CA ASP A 465 4.11 -21.58 -17.66
C ASP A 465 3.04 -22.53 -17.07
N LYS A 466 3.21 -23.85 -17.25
CA LYS A 466 2.36 -24.84 -16.59
C LYS A 466 2.68 -24.91 -15.10
N LYS A 467 1.72 -24.45 -14.29
CA LYS A 467 1.53 -24.59 -12.85
C LYS A 467 1.83 -26.00 -12.32
N HIS A 468 3.10 -26.40 -12.29
CA HIS A 468 3.59 -27.38 -11.35
C HIS A 468 4.01 -26.61 -10.11
N SER A 469 3.08 -26.54 -9.16
CA SER A 469 3.43 -26.27 -7.78
C SER A 469 4.33 -27.41 -7.30
N ASP A 470 5.62 -27.33 -7.58
CA ASP A 470 6.60 -27.71 -6.57
C ASP A 470 6.54 -26.66 -5.48
N GLY A 471 5.38 -26.64 -4.83
CA GLY A 471 5.16 -25.85 -3.65
C GLY A 471 6.21 -26.26 -2.66
N THR A 472 6.79 -25.26 -2.00
CA THR A 472 7.73 -25.50 -0.91
C THR A 472 7.16 -26.57 0.03
N ILE A 473 8.01 -27.35 0.71
CA ILE A 473 7.56 -28.42 1.63
C ILE A 473 6.45 -27.90 2.58
N ALA A 474 6.50 -26.61 2.95
CA ALA A 474 5.46 -25.90 3.69
C ALA A 474 4.08 -25.89 3.02
N GLU A 475 3.97 -25.64 1.71
CA GLU A 475 2.69 -25.68 0.95
C GLU A 475 2.15 -27.11 0.82
N LYS A 476 3.02 -28.12 0.65
CA LYS A 476 2.61 -29.53 0.64
C LYS A 476 2.14 -30.01 2.03
N ILE A 477 2.74 -29.52 3.12
CA ILE A 477 2.29 -29.83 4.47
C ILE A 477 0.97 -29.11 4.77
N ALA A 478 0.86 -27.82 4.50
CA ALA A 478 -0.37 -27.04 4.75
C ALA A 478 -1.57 -27.60 3.97
N SER A 479 -1.40 -27.94 2.71
CA SER A 479 -2.47 -28.54 1.88
C SER A 479 -2.86 -29.96 2.33
N LYS A 480 -1.94 -30.73 2.93
CA LYS A 480 -2.22 -32.08 3.44
C LYS A 480 -2.89 -32.06 4.82
N THR A 481 -2.54 -31.10 5.69
CA THR A 481 -3.20 -30.93 6.99
C THR A 481 -4.62 -30.35 6.84
N LEU A 482 -4.83 -29.42 5.91
CA LEU A 482 -6.16 -28.87 5.60
C LEU A 482 -7.11 -29.87 4.93
N ARG A 483 -6.57 -30.84 4.16
CA ARG A 483 -7.37 -31.94 3.57
C ARG A 483 -7.66 -33.10 4.53
N GLY A 484 -7.04 -33.14 5.71
CA GLY A 484 -7.29 -34.16 6.72
C GLY A 484 -8.31 -33.76 7.80
N ALA A 485 -8.81 -32.52 7.74
CA ALA A 485 -9.78 -31.95 8.69
C ALA A 485 -11.14 -31.61 8.05
N SER A 486 -11.45 -32.20 6.88
CA SER A 486 -12.76 -32.14 6.20
C SER A 486 -13.37 -33.53 6.09
#